data_AF-A0A4R5JAU9-F1
#
_entry.id   AF-A0A4R5JAU9-F1
#
_cell.length_a   1.000
_cell.length_b   1.000
_cell.length_c   1.000
_cell.angle_alpha   90.00
_cell.angle_beta   90.00
_cell.angle_gamma   90.00
#
_symmetry.space_group_name_H-M   'P 1'
#
loop_
_entity.id
_entity.type
_entity.pdbx_description
1 polymer ?
#
loop_
_entity_poly.entity_id
_entity_poly.type
_entity_poly.pdbx_seq_one_letter_code
_entity_poly.pdbx_strand_id
1 'polypeptide(L)' 'MSEIHLSTLQYSLGAVLAGLEGVLALLEQHSERSEACFSGFCLLALVKTQLEGVLADELLAA' A
#
# COMPACT_ATOMS: atom_id res chain seq x y z
N MET A 1 0.68 12.03 24.67
CA MET A 1 0.72 12.74 23.37
C MET A 1 1.23 11.85 22.24
N SER A 2 2.17 10.91 22.46
CA SER A 2 2.67 9.99 21.40
C SER A 2 1.63 9.01 20.84
N GLU A 3 0.70 8.49 21.66
CA GLU A 3 -0.27 7.46 21.22
C GLU A 3 -1.27 7.95 20.16
N ILE A 4 -1.64 9.24 20.20
CA ILE A 4 -2.58 9.85 19.24
C ILE A 4 -1.91 10.00 17.86
N HIS A 5 -0.59 10.26 17.83
CA HIS A 5 0.16 10.35 16.57
C HIS A 5 0.34 8.98 15.92
N LEU A 6 0.59 7.93 16.71
CA LEU A 6 0.72 6.55 16.21
C LEU A 6 -0.59 6.04 15.59
N SER A 7 -1.71 6.21 16.29
CA SER A 7 -3.03 5.79 15.81
C SER A 7 -3.51 6.58 14.58
N THR A 8 -3.16 7.87 14.48
CA THR A 8 -3.42 8.67 13.28
C THR A 8 -2.56 8.23 12.09
N LEU A 9 -1.29 7.86 12.33
CA LEU A 9 -0.40 7.30 11.31
C LEU A 9 -0.90 5.96 10.80
N GLN A 10 -1.29 5.05 11.69
CA GLN A 10 -1.85 3.74 11.33
C GLN A 10 -3.12 3.87 10.49
N TYR A 11 -4.03 4.78 10.87
CA TYR A 11 -5.24 5.05 10.08
C TYR A 11 -4.90 5.59 8.68
N SER A 12 -3.97 6.54 8.60
CA SER A 12 -3.57 7.15 7.33
C SER A 12 -2.88 6.14 6.41
N LEU A 13 -1.99 5.31 6.95
CA LEU A 13 -1.33 4.23 6.22
C LEU A 13 -2.31 3.17 5.75
N GLY A 14 -3.28 2.78 6.59
CA GLY A 14 -4.37 1.88 6.21
C GLY A 14 -5.20 2.41 5.05
N ALA A 15 -5.55 3.70 5.08
CA ALA A 15 -6.27 4.35 3.97
C ALA A 15 -5.46 4.37 2.68
N VAL A 16 -4.15 4.63 2.76
CA VAL A 16 -3.24 4.58 1.61
C VAL A 16 -3.15 3.16 1.04
N LEU A 17 -3.00 2.14 1.88
CA LEU A 17 -2.96 0.74 1.46
C LEU A 17 -4.25 0.32 0.74
N ALA A 18 -5.42 0.67 1.28
CA ALA A 18 -6.69 0.38 0.64
C ALA A 18 -6.84 1.08 -0.73
N GLY A 19 -6.37 2.33 -0.84
CA GLY A 19 -6.30 3.03 -2.12
C GLY A 19 -5.36 2.34 -3.12
N LEU A 20 -4.21 1.87 -2.65
CA LEU A 20 -3.21 1.14 -3.44
C LEU A 20 -3.77 -0.20 -3.95
N GLU A 21 -4.55 -0.92 -3.14
CA GLU A 21 -5.25 -2.14 -3.57
C GLU A 21 -6.24 -1.85 -4.70
N GLY A 22 -7.00 -0.76 -4.59
CA GLY A 22 -7.90 -0.33 -5.66
C GLY A 22 -7.17 -0.03 -6.98
N VAL A 23 -6.03 0.67 -6.91
CA VAL A 23 -5.21 0.97 -8.10
C VAL A 23 -4.60 -0.31 -8.69
N LEU A 24 -4.12 -1.22 -7.85
CA LEU A 24 -3.59 -2.51 -8.30
C LEU A 24 -4.65 -3.34 -9.00
N ALA A 25 -5.87 -3.43 -8.47
CA ALA A 25 -6.97 -4.13 -9.11
C ALA A 25 -7.31 -3.56 -10.50
N LEU A 26 -7.28 -2.22 -10.65
CA LEU A 26 -7.49 -1.58 -11.95
C LEU A 26 -6.34 -1.87 -12.93
N LEU A 27 -5.10 -1.82 -12.45
CA LEU A 27 -3.93 -2.11 -13.29
C LEU A 27 -3.88 -3.57 -13.71
N GLU A 28 -4.27 -4.50 -12.83
CA GLU A 28 -4.37 -5.94 -13.14
C GLU A 28 -5.30 -6.16 -14.33
N GLN A 29 -6.49 -5.56 -14.32
CA GLN A 29 -7.47 -5.64 -15.42
C GLN A 29 -6.93 -5.12 -16.75
N HIS A 30 -6.03 -4.13 -16.72
CA HIS A 30 -5.45 -3.53 -17.92
C HIS A 30 -4.09 -4.10 -18.32
N SER A 31 -3.45 -4.89 -17.44
CA SER A 31 -2.09 -5.41 -17.62
C SER A 31 -1.97 -6.37 -18.81
N GLU A 32 -3.01 -7.17 -19.08
CA GLU A 32 -3.06 -8.09 -20.23
C GLU A 32 -2.97 -7.38 -21.58
N ARG A 33 -3.30 -6.09 -21.61
CA ARG A 33 -3.41 -5.28 -22.83
C ARG A 33 -2.32 -4.21 -22.94
N SER A 34 -1.48 -4.06 -21.91
CA SER A 34 -0.48 -3.00 -21.82
C SER A 34 0.66 -3.41 -20.89
N GLU A 35 1.85 -3.57 -21.47
CA GLU A 35 3.09 -3.82 -20.73
C GLU A 35 3.42 -2.70 -19.74
N ALA A 36 3.03 -1.45 -20.05
CA ALA A 36 3.17 -0.33 -19.13
C ALA A 36 2.26 -0.48 -17.91
N CYS A 37 1.04 -0.99 -18.09
CA CYS A 37 0.13 -1.29 -16.97
C CYS A 37 0.64 -2.45 -16.13
N PHE A 38 1.17 -3.51 -16.76
CA PHE A 38 1.83 -4.61 -16.05
C PHE A 38 3.03 -4.13 -15.24
N SER A 39 3.92 -3.33 -15.85
CA SER A 39 5.08 -2.76 -15.17
C SER A 39 4.67 -1.87 -14.00
N GLY A 40 3.64 -1.03 -14.19
CA GLY A 40 3.07 -0.20 -13.13
C GLY A 40 2.48 -1.03 -11.99
N PHE A 41 1.78 -2.11 -12.30
CA PHE A 41 1.24 -3.06 -11.32
C PHE A 41 2.37 -3.66 -10.48
N CYS A 42 3.42 -4.20 -11.11
CA CYS A 42 4.53 -4.81 -10.40
C CYS A 42 5.25 -3.83 -9.46
N LEU A 43 5.50 -2.61 -9.92
CA LEU A 43 6.16 -1.57 -9.11
C LEU A 43 5.29 -1.15 -7.93
N LEU A 44 3.99 -0.95 -8.15
CA LEU A 44 3.07 -0.59 -7.06
C LEU A 44 2.84 -1.74 -6.08
N ALA A 45 2.86 -2.99 -6.53
CA ALA A 45 2.78 -4.16 -5.65
C ALA A 45 4.00 -4.23 -4.71
N LEU A 46 5.21 -3.94 -5.23
CA LEU A 46 6.42 -3.82 -4.40
C LEU A 46 6.30 -2.71 -3.36
N VAL A 47 5.74 -1.55 -3.73
CA VAL A 47 5.50 -0.44 -2.80
C VAL A 47 4.48 -0.85 -1.74
N LYS A 48 3.41 -1.54 -2.12
CA LYS A 48 2.41 -2.08 -1.18
C LYS A 48 3.06 -2.96 -0.12
N THR A 49 3.85 -3.95 -0.53
CA THR A 49 4.51 -4.89 0.38
C THR A 49 5.47 -4.18 1.33
N GLN A 50 6.18 -3.16 0.86
CA GLN A 50 7.04 -2.34 1.74
C GLN A 50 6.22 -1.54 2.76
N LEU A 51 5.10 -0.93 2.36
CA LEU A 51 4.21 -0.22 3.29
C LEU A 51 3.58 -1.17 4.32
N GLU A 52 3.14 -2.36 3.91
CA GLU A 52 2.61 -3.39 4.81
C GLU A 52 3.67 -3.81 5.83
N GLY A 53 4.93 -3.96 5.39
CA GLY A 53 6.07 -4.24 6.27
C GLY A 53 6.30 -3.14 7.31
N VAL A 54 6.32 -1.88 6.88
CA VAL A 54 6.47 -0.72 7.80
C VAL A 54 5.30 -0.66 8.79
N LEU A 55 4.07 -0.88 8.33
CA LEU A 55 2.89 -0.86 9.21
C LEU A 55 2.95 -2.00 10.24
N ALA A 56 3.40 -3.20 9.83
CA ALA A 56 3.56 -4.33 10.73
C ALA A 56 4.68 -4.10 11.77
N ASP A 57 5.81 -3.53 11.36
CA ASP A 57 6.90 -3.18 12.28
C ASP A 57 6.48 -2.10 13.29
N GLU A 58 5.76 -1.05 12.85
CA GLU A 58 5.23 -0.01 13.74
C GLU A 58 4.19 -0.56 14.74
N LEU A 59 3.45 -1.61 14.36
CA LEU A 59 2.50 -2.30 15.24
C LEU A 59 3.18 -3.21 16.28
N LEU A 60 4.36 -3.76 15.95
CA LEU A 60 5.16 -4.60 16.85
C LEU A 60 6.08 -3.78 17.77
N ALA A 61 6.43 -2.55 17.36
CA ALA A 61 7.27 -1.63 18.12
C ALA A 61 6.49 -0.74 19.10
N ALA A 62 5.16 -0.71 19.01
CA ALA A 62 4.24 0.01 19.90
C ALA A 62 3.80 -0.85 21.09
#